data_AF-A0A7C5EV59-F1
#
_entry.id   AF-A0A7C5EV59-F1
#
_cell.length_a   1.000
_cell.length_b   1.000
_cell.length_c   1.000
_cell.angle_alpha   90.00
_cell.angle_beta   90.00
_cell.angle_gamma   90.00
#
_symmetry.space_group_name_H-M   'P 1'
#
loop_
_entity.id
_entity.type
_entity.pdbx_description
1 polymer ?
#
loop_
_entity_poly.entity_id
_entity_poly.type
_entity_poly.pdbx_seq_one_letter_code
_entity_poly.pdbx_strand_id
1 'polypeptide(L)'
;MFTQSRRTLIMALFFVAFLVILEGIAAPLRLFGEGSLPPRPRILEASLAPAAARLLQQVALSYDPGLTPRDRDRDFLKKAALARNSLGIHRLVELRRKSLELLAGKGEVSWETLRLLKWPDGDRVGVLLSVPVWVPAGARRLVTYCGFAKKWQTVALTAPRPCGYIWHVETLSAINAKDNYRADYIHFEVNSKFAPLAALLLEYIFREGWYEPQKRVPLLVVRGGEDTYAVSVNTGPGTVESLSFPDQEGTSLEAQVIKVHFDHLAQVYHGRHAVISNHRLGLALDLNDFNFSGVVDGPPNPVSRALRQYNREAMHRLDARQLPSWIYTVAKWLGCRLPQEWNYVGYHTDWPHLDVGTK
;
A
#
# COMPACT_ATOMS: atom_id res chain seq x y z
N MET A 1 56.94 -0.06 -40.47
CA MET A 1 56.56 -1.42 -40.02
C MET A 1 55.72 -1.34 -38.74
N PHE A 2 54.57 -0.64 -38.77
CA PHE A 2 53.78 -0.30 -37.56
C PHE A 2 52.27 -0.15 -37.86
N THR A 3 51.70 -1.02 -38.70
CA THR A 3 50.29 -0.89 -39.13
C THR A 3 49.44 -2.15 -38.93
N GLN A 4 50.02 -3.24 -38.42
CA GLN A 4 49.31 -4.52 -38.30
C GLN A 4 48.77 -4.81 -36.89
N SER A 5 49.29 -4.18 -35.81
CA SER A 5 48.85 -4.49 -34.44
C SER A 5 47.61 -3.73 -33.96
N ARG A 6 47.22 -2.62 -34.61
CA ARG A 6 46.02 -1.85 -34.22
C ARG A 6 44.70 -2.47 -34.71
N ARG A 7 44.71 -3.21 -35.82
CA ARG A 7 43.49 -3.84 -36.34
C ARG A 7 43.06 -5.06 -35.51
N THR A 8 44.01 -5.80 -34.95
CA THR A 8 43.73 -6.98 -34.10
C THR A 8 43.16 -6.57 -32.74
N LEU A 9 43.61 -5.44 -32.19
CA LEU A 9 43.12 -4.94 -30.90
C LEU A 9 41.68 -4.38 -30.99
N ILE A 10 41.33 -3.73 -32.10
CA ILE A 10 39.98 -3.18 -32.32
C ILE A 10 38.96 -4.31 -32.60
N MET A 11 39.35 -5.38 -33.30
CA MET A 11 38.48 -6.55 -33.46
C MET A 11 38.26 -7.32 -32.16
N ALA A 12 39.27 -7.44 -31.29
CA ALA A 12 39.13 -8.10 -30.00
C ALA A 12 38.18 -7.33 -29.05
N LEU A 13 38.24 -5.99 -29.04
CA LEU A 13 37.33 -5.15 -28.26
C LEU A 13 35.88 -5.21 -28.75
N PHE A 14 35.66 -5.31 -30.07
CA PHE A 14 34.31 -5.51 -30.62
C PHE A 14 33.74 -6.90 -30.31
N PHE A 15 34.57 -7.95 -30.27
CA PHE A 15 34.09 -9.30 -29.94
C PHE A 15 33.73 -9.46 -28.45
N VAL A 16 34.47 -8.80 -27.55
CA VAL A 16 34.12 -8.76 -26.11
C VAL A 16 32.88 -7.90 -25.86
N ALA A 17 32.72 -6.77 -26.56
CA ALA A 17 31.51 -5.95 -26.46
C ALA A 17 30.25 -6.66 -27.02
N PHE A 18 30.40 -7.46 -28.07
CA PHE A 18 29.29 -8.21 -28.66
C PHE A 18 28.87 -9.43 -27.82
N LEU A 19 29.81 -10.07 -27.11
CA LEU A 19 29.51 -11.13 -26.13
C LEU A 19 28.81 -10.60 -24.88
N VAL A 20 29.15 -9.39 -24.40
CA VAL A 20 28.45 -8.74 -23.27
C VAL A 20 27.02 -8.30 -23.66
N ILE A 21 26.76 -8.02 -24.94
CA ILE A 21 25.41 -7.67 -25.43
C ILE A 21 24.55 -8.92 -25.68
N LEU A 22 25.15 -10.08 -25.97
CA LEU A 22 24.42 -11.34 -26.17
C LEU A 22 24.12 -12.10 -24.87
N GLU A 23 24.86 -11.89 -23.77
CA GLU A 23 24.43 -12.33 -22.44
C GLU A 23 23.27 -11.48 -21.87
N GLY A 24 22.97 -10.33 -22.48
CA GLY A 24 21.88 -9.43 -22.08
C GLY A 24 20.51 -9.73 -22.71
N ILE A 25 20.40 -10.67 -23.66
CA ILE A 25 19.17 -10.87 -24.47
C ILE A 25 18.60 -12.30 -24.39
N ALA A 26 19.17 -13.19 -23.58
CA ALA A 26 18.59 -14.52 -23.33
C ALA A 26 18.71 -14.94 -21.87
N ALA A 27 17.91 -14.31 -21.00
CA ALA A 27 17.58 -14.88 -19.69
C ALA A 27 16.05 -14.97 -19.56
N PRO A 28 15.43 -16.11 -19.90
CA PRO A 28 14.10 -16.41 -19.42
C PRO A 28 14.17 -16.69 -17.91
N LEU A 29 13.22 -16.11 -17.16
CA LEU A 29 12.83 -16.46 -15.79
C LEU A 29 13.94 -16.98 -14.85
N ARG A 30 14.44 -16.11 -13.97
CA ARG A 30 14.78 -16.50 -12.59
C ARG A 30 14.04 -15.60 -11.60
N LEU A 31 12.71 -15.73 -11.59
CA LEU A 31 11.90 -15.27 -10.47
C LEU A 31 12.20 -16.21 -9.29
N PHE A 32 13.03 -15.74 -8.37
CA PHE A 32 13.39 -16.39 -7.10
C PHE A 32 14.24 -17.65 -7.26
N GLY A 33 15.48 -17.59 -6.80
CA GLY A 33 16.28 -18.80 -6.61
C GLY A 33 15.59 -19.71 -5.61
N GLU A 34 15.54 -21.01 -5.91
CA GLU A 34 15.26 -22.06 -4.93
C GLU A 34 16.14 -21.79 -3.70
N GLY A 35 15.55 -21.30 -2.60
CA GLY A 35 16.27 -21.01 -1.35
C GLY A 35 16.08 -19.62 -0.74
N SER A 36 15.50 -18.63 -1.43
CA SER A 36 15.19 -17.34 -0.77
C SER A 36 13.90 -17.44 0.05
N LEU A 37 13.99 -17.24 1.37
CA LEU A 37 12.80 -17.18 2.23
C LEU A 37 11.86 -16.05 1.76
N PRO A 38 10.54 -16.28 1.72
CA PRO A 38 9.57 -15.25 1.39
C PRO A 38 9.72 -14.03 2.33
N PRO A 39 9.59 -12.80 1.81
CA PRO A 39 9.70 -11.60 2.63
C PRO A 39 8.57 -11.55 3.66
N ARG A 40 8.90 -11.10 4.88
CA ARG A 40 8.01 -11.16 6.04
C ARG A 40 7.76 -9.77 6.60
N PRO A 41 6.54 -9.48 7.09
CA PRO A 41 6.31 -8.26 7.83
C PRO A 41 7.23 -8.14 9.04
N ARG A 42 7.53 -6.91 9.46
CA ARG A 42 8.27 -6.63 10.70
C ARG A 42 8.04 -5.20 11.18
N ILE A 43 8.14 -5.00 12.49
CA ILE A 43 8.30 -3.67 13.08
C ILE A 43 9.79 -3.31 12.99
N LEU A 44 10.13 -2.17 12.39
CA LEU A 44 11.54 -1.81 12.14
C LEU A 44 12.33 -1.58 13.44
N GLU A 45 11.69 -0.97 14.45
CA GLU A 45 12.25 -0.78 15.79
C GLU A 45 11.48 -1.63 16.79
N ALA A 46 11.71 -2.95 16.77
CA ALA A 46 11.00 -3.90 17.61
C ALA A 46 11.12 -3.60 19.12
N SER A 47 12.17 -2.89 19.55
CA SER A 47 12.33 -2.42 20.94
C SER A 47 11.28 -1.40 21.37
N LEU A 48 10.64 -0.69 20.44
CA LEU A 48 9.55 0.24 20.75
C LEU A 48 8.26 -0.50 21.10
N ALA A 49 8.01 -1.68 20.54
CA ALA A 49 6.84 -2.48 20.85
C ALA A 49 7.16 -3.99 20.85
N PRO A 50 7.91 -4.49 21.86
CA PRO A 50 8.35 -5.87 21.88
C PRO A 50 7.21 -6.89 21.89
N ALA A 51 6.08 -6.59 22.54
CA ALA A 51 4.94 -7.50 22.56
C ALA A 51 4.29 -7.60 21.17
N ALA A 52 4.08 -6.46 20.50
CA ALA A 52 3.58 -6.44 19.12
C ALA A 52 4.54 -7.15 18.14
N ALA A 53 5.85 -6.95 18.28
CA ALA A 53 6.85 -7.58 17.43
C ALA A 53 6.88 -9.12 17.59
N ARG A 54 6.79 -9.61 18.83
CA ARG A 54 6.67 -11.06 19.10
C ARG A 54 5.39 -11.64 18.54
N LEU A 55 4.25 -10.94 18.72
CA LEU A 55 2.98 -11.41 18.17
C LEU A 55 3.03 -11.48 16.64
N LEU A 56 3.62 -10.48 15.99
CA LEU A 56 3.81 -10.46 14.54
C LEU A 56 4.56 -11.70 14.04
N GLN A 57 5.62 -12.12 14.74
CA GLN A 57 6.35 -13.35 14.41
C GLN A 57 5.50 -14.62 14.57
N GLN A 58 4.67 -14.69 15.61
CA GLN A 58 3.79 -15.84 15.87
C GLN A 58 2.68 -16.00 14.82
N VAL A 59 2.26 -14.89 14.21
CA VAL A 59 1.18 -14.87 13.22
C VAL A 59 1.67 -14.82 11.78
N ALA A 60 2.98 -14.97 11.53
CA ALA A 60 3.53 -14.96 10.18
C ALA A 60 2.95 -16.11 9.34
N LEU A 61 2.51 -15.84 8.10
CA LEU A 61 1.80 -16.81 7.25
C LEU A 61 2.68 -17.99 6.76
N SER A 62 2.13 -19.15 6.40
CA SER A 62 2.94 -20.23 5.81
C SER A 62 3.05 -20.08 4.29
N TYR A 63 4.19 -20.47 3.72
CA TYR A 63 4.51 -20.39 2.28
C TYR A 63 4.92 -21.76 1.71
N ASP A 64 4.45 -22.84 2.33
CA ASP A 64 4.83 -24.19 1.91
C ASP A 64 4.31 -24.46 0.47
N PRO A 65 5.15 -24.93 -0.46
CA PRO A 65 4.77 -25.04 -1.89
C PRO A 65 3.50 -25.85 -2.19
N GLY A 66 3.08 -26.72 -1.27
CA GLY A 66 1.89 -27.57 -1.41
C GLY A 66 0.59 -27.01 -0.84
N LEU A 67 0.56 -25.78 -0.30
CA LEU A 67 -0.67 -25.23 0.30
C LEU A 67 -1.72 -24.91 -0.77
N THR A 68 -2.86 -25.60 -0.68
CA THR A 68 -4.04 -25.26 -1.49
C THR A 68 -4.61 -23.90 -1.10
N PRO A 69 -5.41 -23.23 -1.94
CA PRO A 69 -6.09 -21.99 -1.56
C PRO A 69 -6.86 -22.10 -0.24
N ARG A 70 -7.55 -23.22 -0.02
CA ARG A 70 -8.29 -23.49 1.22
C ARG A 70 -7.37 -23.63 2.44
N ASP A 71 -6.19 -24.22 2.28
CA ASP A 71 -5.22 -24.30 3.36
C ASP A 71 -4.64 -22.93 3.72
N ARG A 72 -4.42 -22.07 2.71
CA ARG A 72 -3.97 -20.68 2.90
C ARG A 72 -5.01 -19.84 3.63
N ASP A 73 -6.29 -19.97 3.27
CA ASP A 73 -7.41 -19.34 3.99
C ASP A 73 -7.46 -19.80 5.44
N ARG A 74 -7.38 -21.11 5.69
CA ARG A 74 -7.40 -21.68 7.04
C ARG A 74 -6.22 -21.20 7.88
N ASP A 75 -5.03 -21.13 7.30
CA ASP A 75 -3.83 -20.60 7.95
C ASP A 75 -4.02 -19.14 8.37
N PHE A 76 -4.55 -18.31 7.46
CA PHE A 76 -4.86 -16.91 7.74
C PHE A 76 -5.88 -16.77 8.87
N LEU A 77 -7.01 -17.47 8.78
CA LEU A 77 -8.08 -17.42 9.79
C LEU A 77 -7.59 -17.86 11.17
N LYS A 78 -6.78 -18.92 11.23
CA LYS A 78 -6.18 -19.40 12.48
C LYS A 78 -5.27 -18.33 13.09
N LYS A 79 -4.43 -17.68 12.29
CA LYS A 79 -3.49 -16.64 12.75
C LYS A 79 -4.20 -15.33 13.10
N ALA A 80 -5.27 -14.98 12.40
CA ALA A 80 -6.15 -13.88 12.77
C ALA A 80 -6.85 -14.11 14.11
N ALA A 81 -7.33 -15.33 14.37
CA ALA A 81 -7.89 -15.70 15.67
C ALA A 81 -6.83 -15.65 16.79
N LEU A 82 -5.63 -16.17 16.54
CA LEU A 82 -4.50 -16.06 17.45
C LEU A 82 -4.18 -14.60 17.79
N ALA A 83 -4.06 -13.73 16.78
CA ALA A 83 -3.81 -12.31 16.97
C ALA A 83 -4.86 -11.65 17.87
N ARG A 84 -6.14 -11.86 17.58
CA ARG A 84 -7.24 -11.29 18.38
C ARG A 84 -7.22 -11.79 19.82
N ASN A 85 -7.00 -13.09 20.03
CA ASN A 85 -6.91 -13.68 21.37
C ASN A 85 -5.72 -13.11 22.16
N SER A 86 -4.54 -13.02 21.54
CA SER A 86 -3.33 -12.45 22.16
C SER A 86 -3.48 -10.97 22.49
N LEU A 87 -4.27 -10.22 21.71
CA LEU A 87 -4.59 -8.81 21.97
C LEU A 87 -5.73 -8.62 22.99
N GLY A 88 -6.39 -9.71 23.40
CA GLY A 88 -7.57 -9.67 24.26
C GLY A 88 -8.67 -8.79 23.66
N ILE A 89 -9.02 -9.04 22.40
CA ILE A 89 -10.13 -8.38 21.70
C ILE A 89 -11.01 -9.42 21.01
N HIS A 90 -12.33 -9.19 21.02
CA HIS A 90 -13.28 -9.98 20.24
C HIS A 90 -13.61 -9.29 18.92
N ARG A 91 -13.77 -7.95 18.95
CA ARG A 91 -14.04 -7.11 17.79
C ARG A 91 -12.96 -6.05 17.64
N LEU A 92 -12.62 -5.72 16.39
CA LEU A 92 -11.57 -4.72 16.12
C LEU A 92 -11.88 -3.34 16.71
N VAL A 93 -13.17 -2.96 16.79
CA VAL A 93 -13.60 -1.68 17.36
C VAL A 93 -13.16 -1.48 18.81
N GLU A 94 -12.86 -2.56 19.55
CA GLU A 94 -12.30 -2.47 20.89
C GLU A 94 -10.92 -1.81 20.90
N LEU A 95 -10.13 -1.95 19.83
CA LEU A 95 -8.87 -1.22 19.66
C LEU A 95 -9.10 0.29 19.61
N ARG A 96 -10.17 0.73 18.92
CA ARG A 96 -10.56 2.14 18.89
C ARG A 96 -10.90 2.64 20.28
N ARG A 97 -11.71 1.90 21.04
CA ARG A 97 -12.03 2.26 22.43
C ARG A 97 -10.78 2.39 23.28
N LYS A 98 -9.90 1.38 23.26
CA LYS A 98 -8.63 1.37 24.03
C LYS A 98 -7.73 2.57 23.64
N SER A 99 -7.65 2.92 22.36
CA SER A 99 -6.88 4.09 21.89
C SER A 99 -7.48 5.42 22.33
N LEU A 100 -8.82 5.55 22.31
CA LEU A 100 -9.50 6.76 22.77
C LEU A 100 -9.39 6.94 24.29
N GLU A 101 -9.47 5.87 25.06
CA GLU A 101 -9.23 5.89 26.51
C GLU A 101 -7.82 6.40 26.84
N LEU A 102 -6.81 5.97 26.07
CA LEU A 102 -5.43 6.44 26.24
C LEU A 102 -5.26 7.93 25.91
N LEU A 103 -6.11 8.48 25.02
CA LEU A 103 -6.16 9.89 24.66
C LEU A 103 -7.04 10.73 25.59
N ALA A 104 -7.78 10.13 26.52
CA ALA A 104 -8.70 10.86 27.38
C ALA A 104 -7.99 12.01 28.11
N GLY A 105 -8.54 13.21 27.99
CA GLY A 105 -7.96 14.43 28.58
C GLY A 105 -6.71 14.99 27.88
N LYS A 106 -6.31 14.45 26.72
CA LYS A 106 -5.11 14.90 25.97
C LYS A 106 -5.42 15.82 24.77
N GLY A 107 -6.65 16.32 24.68
CA GLY A 107 -7.08 17.26 23.63
C GLY A 107 -7.74 16.57 22.43
N GLU A 108 -7.51 17.14 21.24
CA GLU A 108 -8.04 16.62 19.98
C GLU A 108 -7.45 15.23 19.67
N VAL A 109 -8.28 14.31 19.17
CA VAL A 109 -7.80 13.01 18.68
C VAL A 109 -6.76 13.25 17.59
N SER A 110 -5.52 12.84 17.82
CA SER A 110 -4.37 13.09 16.93
C SER A 110 -3.43 11.90 16.94
N TRP A 111 -3.05 11.43 15.75
CA TRP A 111 -2.05 10.39 15.60
C TRP A 111 -0.70 10.86 16.14
N GLU A 112 -0.32 12.11 15.83
CA GLU A 112 0.96 12.67 16.29
C GLU A 112 1.07 12.71 17.81
N THR A 113 -0.05 12.90 18.51
CA THR A 113 -0.09 12.79 19.97
C THR A 113 -0.09 11.32 20.40
N LEU A 114 -0.99 10.51 19.86
CA LEU A 114 -1.18 9.11 20.25
C LEU A 114 0.07 8.26 20.05
N ARG A 115 0.76 8.41 18.92
CA ARG A 115 1.94 7.62 18.54
C ARG A 115 3.10 7.78 19.54
N LEU A 116 3.09 8.87 20.31
CA LEU A 116 4.08 9.17 21.33
C LEU A 116 3.75 8.55 22.70
N LEU A 117 2.54 8.02 22.88
CA LEU A 117 2.13 7.40 24.14
C LEU A 117 2.59 5.94 24.22
N LYS A 118 2.47 5.38 25.42
CA LYS A 118 2.72 3.96 25.70
C LYS A 118 1.44 3.31 26.20
N TRP A 119 1.26 2.05 25.85
CA TRP A 119 0.28 1.18 26.47
C TRP A 119 0.67 0.83 27.91
N PRO A 120 -0.26 0.34 28.74
CA PRO A 120 0.05 -0.12 30.10
C PRO A 120 1.11 -1.22 30.17
N ASP A 121 1.23 -2.01 29.12
CA ASP A 121 2.26 -3.06 28.96
C ASP A 121 3.66 -2.51 28.57
N GLY A 122 3.78 -1.19 28.36
CA GLY A 122 5.02 -0.50 28.06
C GLY A 122 5.32 -0.31 26.56
N ASP A 123 4.60 -1.01 25.67
CA ASP A 123 4.77 -0.87 24.22
C ASP A 123 4.39 0.56 23.79
N ARG A 124 5.18 1.14 22.89
CA ARG A 124 4.85 2.38 22.17
C ARG A 124 3.59 2.16 21.36
N VAL A 125 2.70 3.15 21.32
CA VAL A 125 1.49 3.05 20.49
C VAL A 125 1.83 3.15 19.02
N GLY A 126 2.67 4.12 18.63
CA GLY A 126 3.10 4.27 17.25
C GLY A 126 4.28 3.37 16.92
N VAL A 127 4.15 2.60 15.85
CA VAL A 127 5.25 1.79 15.29
C VAL A 127 5.35 1.99 13.79
N LEU A 128 6.56 1.86 13.25
CA LEU A 128 6.82 1.81 11.82
C LEU A 128 6.79 0.34 11.36
N LEU A 129 5.75 -0.02 10.62
CA LEU A 129 5.53 -1.36 10.10
C LEU A 129 6.09 -1.46 8.68
N SER A 130 6.86 -2.52 8.42
CA SER A 130 7.40 -2.90 7.11
C SER A 130 6.66 -4.15 6.65
N VAL A 131 6.03 -4.12 5.47
CA VAL A 131 5.26 -5.25 4.91
C VAL A 131 5.70 -5.53 3.48
N PRO A 132 5.66 -6.80 3.04
CA PRO A 132 5.97 -7.15 1.66
C PRO A 132 4.87 -6.67 0.71
N VAL A 133 5.26 -6.18 -0.45
CA VAL A 133 4.38 -5.73 -1.53
C VAL A 133 4.93 -6.17 -2.88
N TRP A 134 4.04 -6.30 -3.87
CA TRP A 134 4.45 -6.42 -5.26
C TRP A 134 4.62 -5.05 -5.88
N VAL A 135 5.78 -4.81 -6.48
CA VAL A 135 6.14 -3.50 -7.02
C VAL A 135 6.33 -3.62 -8.54
N PRO A 136 5.61 -2.81 -9.34
CA PRO A 136 5.81 -2.73 -10.78
C PRO A 136 7.24 -2.37 -11.19
N ALA A 137 7.65 -2.83 -12.38
CA ALA A 137 8.92 -2.43 -12.96
C ALA A 137 8.99 -0.91 -13.14
N GLY A 138 10.16 -0.32 -12.89
CA GLY A 138 10.37 1.12 -13.00
C GLY A 138 9.74 1.96 -11.88
N ALA A 139 9.07 1.34 -10.89
CA ALA A 139 8.52 2.10 -9.77
C ALA A 139 9.63 2.76 -8.93
N ARG A 140 9.42 4.03 -8.57
CA ARG A 140 10.34 4.80 -7.72
C ARG A 140 9.76 5.01 -6.34
N ARG A 141 10.62 4.95 -5.32
CA ARG A 141 10.23 5.14 -3.93
C ARG A 141 10.17 6.63 -3.59
N LEU A 142 9.07 7.07 -2.97
CA LEU A 142 8.89 8.44 -2.48
C LEU A 142 8.63 8.45 -0.98
N VAL A 143 9.40 9.23 -0.22
CA VAL A 143 9.22 9.37 1.24
C VAL A 143 7.94 10.18 1.51
N THR A 144 7.13 9.69 2.45
CA THR A 144 5.97 10.41 2.98
C THR A 144 6.32 11.07 4.30
N TYR A 145 5.77 12.27 4.50
CA TYR A 145 5.92 13.07 5.70
C TYR A 145 4.57 13.32 6.34
N CYS A 146 4.54 13.42 7.66
CA CYS A 146 3.32 13.55 8.46
C CYS A 146 3.52 14.54 9.61
N GLY A 147 2.45 15.23 10.03
CA GLY A 147 2.51 16.13 11.19
C GLY A 147 1.17 16.73 11.58
N PHE A 148 1.18 17.61 12.59
CA PHE A 148 -0.01 18.30 13.13
C PHE A 148 -0.66 19.31 12.18
N ALA A 149 -0.01 19.64 11.06
CA ALA A 149 -0.51 20.62 10.13
C ALA A 149 -1.90 20.23 9.62
N LYS A 150 -2.81 21.19 9.49
CA LYS A 150 -4.18 20.95 9.00
C LYS A 150 -4.29 20.91 7.47
N LYS A 151 -3.20 21.22 6.76
CA LYS A 151 -3.15 21.25 5.29
C LYS A 151 -1.95 20.42 4.82
N TRP A 152 -2.18 19.58 3.81
CA TRP A 152 -1.12 18.75 3.26
C TRP A 152 -0.03 19.57 2.59
N GLN A 153 -0.37 20.74 2.03
CA GLN A 153 0.59 21.65 1.40
C GLN A 153 1.66 22.10 2.40
N THR A 154 1.26 22.35 3.65
CA THR A 154 2.21 22.67 4.73
C THR A 154 3.13 21.50 4.99
N VAL A 155 2.60 20.27 5.08
CA VAL A 155 3.41 19.06 5.27
C VAL A 155 4.37 18.83 4.10
N ALA A 156 3.91 19.02 2.87
CA ALA A 156 4.71 18.85 1.66
C ALA A 156 5.87 19.86 1.58
N LEU A 157 5.63 21.10 2.04
CA LEU A 157 6.61 22.18 2.04
C LEU A 157 7.63 22.01 3.18
N THR A 158 7.18 21.73 4.40
CA THR A 158 8.06 21.71 5.58
C THR A 158 8.66 20.34 5.87
N ALA A 159 8.12 19.27 5.27
CA ALA A 159 8.57 17.89 5.44
C ALA A 159 8.82 17.53 6.92
N PRO A 160 7.83 17.74 7.82
CA PRO A 160 8.06 17.88 9.26
C PRO A 160 8.65 16.63 9.91
N ARG A 161 8.23 15.44 9.47
CA ARG A 161 8.71 14.16 9.98
C ARG A 161 8.41 13.05 8.98
N PRO A 162 9.39 12.20 8.62
CA PRO A 162 9.11 11.03 7.78
C PRO A 162 8.19 10.04 8.52
N CYS A 163 7.22 9.47 7.80
CA CYS A 163 6.26 8.51 8.32
C CYS A 163 6.15 7.24 7.46
N GLY A 164 7.00 7.10 6.43
CA GLY A 164 6.99 5.95 5.56
C GLY A 164 7.47 6.29 4.16
N TYR A 165 7.06 5.46 3.21
CA TYR A 165 7.22 5.75 1.79
C TYR A 165 6.15 5.04 0.96
N ILE A 166 6.01 5.48 -0.29
CA ILE A 166 5.14 4.89 -1.30
C ILE A 166 5.94 4.53 -2.56
N TRP A 167 5.35 3.76 -3.45
CA TRP A 167 5.86 3.46 -4.77
C TRP A 167 5.08 4.26 -5.81
N HIS A 168 5.79 5.09 -6.56
CA HIS A 168 5.23 5.85 -7.66
C HIS A 168 5.55 5.18 -9.00
N VAL A 169 4.53 5.10 -9.85
CA VAL A 169 4.59 4.55 -11.21
C VAL A 169 3.89 5.52 -12.15
N GLU A 170 4.57 5.87 -13.24
CA GLU A 170 4.10 6.89 -14.18
C GLU A 170 3.08 6.35 -15.17
N THR A 171 3.17 5.09 -15.57
CA THR A 171 2.33 4.53 -16.64
C THR A 171 1.38 3.43 -16.16
N LEU A 172 0.20 3.35 -16.78
CA LEU A 172 -0.75 2.27 -16.51
C LEU A 172 -0.26 0.95 -17.09
N SER A 173 0.52 0.97 -18.18
CA SER A 173 1.13 -0.22 -18.77
C SER A 173 2.10 -0.92 -17.81
N ALA A 174 2.91 -0.16 -17.07
CA ALA A 174 3.81 -0.72 -16.07
C ALA A 174 3.03 -1.33 -14.90
N ILE A 175 1.96 -0.65 -14.45
CA ILE A 175 1.04 -1.19 -13.46
C ILE A 175 0.41 -2.49 -13.96
N ASN A 176 0.02 -2.62 -15.22
CA ASN A 176 -0.65 -3.85 -15.69
C ASN A 176 0.30 -5.00 -16.05
N ALA A 177 1.61 -4.74 -16.12
CA ALA A 177 2.63 -5.75 -16.43
C ALA A 177 3.03 -6.59 -15.20
N LYS A 178 2.09 -7.39 -14.65
CA LYS A 178 2.28 -8.22 -13.44
C LYS A 178 3.46 -9.18 -13.49
N ASP A 179 3.82 -9.66 -14.68
CA ASP A 179 4.95 -10.57 -14.88
C ASP A 179 6.28 -9.90 -14.54
N ASN A 180 6.35 -8.56 -14.67
CA ASN A 180 7.53 -7.75 -14.39
C ASN A 180 7.57 -7.21 -12.97
N TYR A 181 6.65 -7.64 -12.10
CA TYR A 181 6.66 -7.22 -10.72
C TYR A 181 7.79 -7.88 -9.94
N ARG A 182 8.35 -7.13 -9.00
CA ARG A 182 9.31 -7.64 -8.01
C ARG A 182 8.71 -7.57 -6.60
N ALA A 183 9.18 -8.44 -5.72
CA ALA A 183 8.90 -8.34 -4.30
C ALA A 183 9.75 -7.23 -3.68
N ASP A 184 9.16 -6.42 -2.81
CA ASP A 184 9.85 -5.42 -1.99
C ASP A 184 9.01 -5.09 -0.77
N TYR A 185 9.35 -4.02 -0.06
CA TYR A 185 8.62 -3.55 1.10
C TYR A 185 7.93 -2.21 0.86
N ILE A 186 6.93 -1.93 1.69
CA ILE A 186 6.45 -0.58 1.96
C ILE A 186 6.47 -0.35 3.46
N HIS A 187 6.82 0.86 3.89
CA HIS A 187 6.86 1.24 5.31
C HIS A 187 5.80 2.29 5.58
N PHE A 188 5.06 2.12 6.67
CA PHE A 188 4.05 3.07 7.11
C PHE A 188 3.86 2.99 8.63
N GLU A 189 3.41 4.10 9.21
CA GLU A 189 3.08 4.13 10.63
C GLU A 189 1.72 3.50 10.90
N VAL A 190 1.63 2.80 12.03
CA VAL A 190 0.38 2.16 12.47
C VAL A 190 0.38 2.00 13.99
N ASN A 191 -0.82 1.80 14.55
CA ASN A 191 -0.98 1.46 15.94
C ASN A 191 -0.41 0.07 16.24
N SER A 192 0.43 -0.06 17.27
CA SER A 192 1.12 -1.29 17.62
C SER A 192 0.20 -2.46 17.95
N LYS A 193 -1.00 -2.20 18.48
CA LYS A 193 -2.01 -3.25 18.72
C LYS A 193 -2.76 -3.66 17.46
N PHE A 194 -2.77 -2.82 16.43
CA PHE A 194 -3.33 -3.15 15.12
C PHE A 194 -2.28 -3.70 14.15
N ALA A 195 -1.00 -3.40 14.37
CA ALA A 195 0.10 -3.78 13.49
C ALA A 195 0.11 -5.29 13.14
N PRO A 196 -0.08 -6.24 14.07
CA PRO A 196 -0.09 -7.67 13.71
C PRO A 196 -1.26 -8.05 12.79
N LEU A 197 -2.42 -7.42 12.95
CA LEU A 197 -3.61 -7.66 12.13
C LEU A 197 -3.47 -7.02 10.74
N ALA A 198 -2.97 -5.78 10.68
CA ALA A 198 -2.64 -5.11 9.43
C ALA A 198 -1.56 -5.88 8.65
N ALA A 199 -0.51 -6.34 9.33
CA ALA A 199 0.55 -7.15 8.75
C ALA A 199 0.01 -8.47 8.18
N LEU A 200 -0.86 -9.17 8.91
CA LEU A 200 -1.53 -10.38 8.44
C LEU A 200 -2.30 -10.15 7.13
N LEU A 201 -3.10 -9.09 7.05
CA LEU A 201 -3.86 -8.77 5.84
C LEU A 201 -2.93 -8.48 4.65
N LEU A 202 -1.91 -7.65 4.86
CA LEU A 202 -0.99 -7.22 3.81
C LEU A 202 -0.09 -8.38 3.36
N GLU A 203 0.36 -9.22 4.28
CA GLU A 203 1.08 -10.46 3.96
C GLU A 203 0.20 -11.44 3.21
N TYR A 204 -1.08 -11.57 3.56
CA TYR A 204 -2.01 -12.41 2.82
C TYR A 204 -2.13 -11.96 1.37
N ILE A 205 -2.30 -10.64 1.15
CA ILE A 205 -2.40 -10.06 -0.20
C ILE A 205 -1.14 -10.37 -1.01
N PHE A 206 0.03 -10.15 -0.41
CA PHE A 206 1.30 -10.48 -1.05
C PHE A 206 1.43 -11.98 -1.34
N ARG A 207 1.10 -12.84 -0.37
CA ARG A 207 1.21 -14.30 -0.47
C ARG A 207 0.37 -14.87 -1.60
N GLU A 208 -0.84 -14.36 -1.85
CA GLU A 208 -1.64 -14.85 -2.97
C GLU A 208 -0.93 -14.63 -4.32
N GLY A 209 -0.27 -13.48 -4.50
CA GLY A 209 0.56 -13.21 -5.68
C GLY A 209 1.86 -14.04 -5.75
N TRP A 210 2.28 -14.64 -4.63
CA TRP A 210 3.41 -15.57 -4.57
C TRP A 210 3.05 -16.92 -5.20
N TYR A 211 1.87 -17.46 -4.87
CA TYR A 211 1.38 -18.71 -5.46
C TYR A 211 0.83 -18.55 -6.87
N GLU A 212 0.16 -17.42 -7.14
CA GLU A 212 -0.53 -17.18 -8.40
C GLU A 212 -0.14 -15.80 -8.93
N PRO A 213 0.78 -15.69 -9.92
CA PRO A 213 1.24 -14.41 -10.44
C PRO A 213 0.11 -13.46 -10.90
N GLN A 214 -1.01 -14.01 -11.38
CA GLN A 214 -2.19 -13.23 -11.75
C GLN A 214 -2.88 -12.55 -10.57
N LYS A 215 -2.68 -13.03 -9.33
CA LYS A 215 -3.17 -12.42 -8.09
C LYS A 215 -2.21 -11.38 -7.51
N ARG A 216 -1.10 -11.06 -8.18
CA ARG A 216 -0.22 -9.97 -7.73
C ARG A 216 -0.96 -8.64 -7.80
N VAL A 217 -1.11 -7.99 -6.65
CA VAL A 217 -1.72 -6.67 -6.52
C VAL A 217 -0.63 -5.65 -6.21
N PRO A 218 -0.47 -4.57 -7.01
CA PRO A 218 0.55 -3.56 -6.79
C PRO A 218 0.10 -2.63 -5.66
N LEU A 219 0.43 -2.95 -4.41
CA LEU A 219 0.20 -2.06 -3.27
C LEU A 219 1.25 -0.93 -3.28
N LEU A 220 0.97 0.07 -4.11
CA LEU A 220 1.81 1.25 -4.33
C LEU A 220 1.76 2.22 -3.15
N VAL A 221 0.59 2.32 -2.51
CA VAL A 221 0.36 3.16 -1.33
C VAL A 221 -0.26 2.28 -0.25
N VAL A 222 0.29 2.35 0.97
CA VAL A 222 -0.33 1.80 2.18
C VAL A 222 -0.20 2.87 3.25
N ARG A 223 -1.32 3.41 3.70
CA ARG A 223 -1.35 4.47 4.74
C ARG A 223 -2.05 3.97 5.97
N GLY A 224 -1.80 4.60 7.11
CA GLY A 224 -2.41 4.17 8.37
C GLY A 224 -2.44 5.30 9.38
N GLY A 225 -1.43 5.36 10.25
CA GLY A 225 -1.29 6.37 11.29
C GLY A 225 -0.79 7.70 10.75
N GLU A 226 -1.71 8.65 10.51
CA GLU A 226 -1.35 10.02 10.18
C GLU A 226 -2.50 11.01 10.50
N ASP A 227 -2.16 12.25 10.83
CA ASP A 227 -3.14 13.36 10.91
C ASP A 227 -3.36 13.97 9.53
N THR A 228 -2.25 14.43 8.95
CA THR A 228 -2.13 14.94 7.60
C THR A 228 -0.80 14.43 7.08
N TYR A 229 -0.77 14.01 5.81
CA TYR A 229 0.44 13.53 5.17
C TYR A 229 0.62 14.12 3.77
N ALA A 230 1.86 14.12 3.30
CA ALA A 230 2.21 14.37 1.91
C ALA A 230 3.60 13.84 1.59
N VAL A 231 3.88 13.56 0.32
CA VAL A 231 5.27 13.59 -0.18
C VAL A 231 5.76 15.04 -0.28
N SER A 232 7.07 15.25 -0.40
CA SER A 232 7.63 16.61 -0.48
C SER A 232 7.34 17.30 -1.82
N VAL A 233 7.19 18.63 -1.80
CA VAL A 233 7.16 19.46 -3.03
C VAL A 233 8.46 19.38 -3.83
N ASN A 234 9.58 19.00 -3.20
CA ASN A 234 10.89 18.84 -3.86
C ASN A 234 10.98 17.57 -4.73
N THR A 235 9.88 16.82 -4.87
CA THR A 235 9.79 15.70 -5.82
C THR A 235 9.88 16.14 -7.28
N GLY A 236 9.72 17.45 -7.54
CA GLY A 236 9.77 18.05 -8.88
C GLY A 236 8.52 17.72 -9.70
N PRO A 237 8.36 18.38 -10.85
CA PRO A 237 7.21 18.16 -11.73
C PRO A 237 7.14 16.70 -12.17
N GLY A 238 5.93 16.23 -12.37
CA GLY A 238 5.68 14.84 -12.72
C GLY A 238 4.49 14.70 -13.65
N THR A 239 4.45 13.57 -14.34
CA THR A 239 3.31 13.17 -15.15
C THR A 239 2.89 11.78 -14.73
N VAL A 240 1.59 11.55 -14.64
CA VAL A 240 1.02 10.24 -14.35
C VAL A 240 -0.07 9.93 -15.37
N GLU A 241 -0.04 8.72 -15.91
CA GLU A 241 -1.15 8.18 -16.67
C GLU A 241 -2.30 7.85 -15.71
N SER A 242 -3.48 8.30 -16.10
CA SER A 242 -4.75 8.04 -15.43
C SER A 242 -5.81 7.68 -16.47
N LEU A 243 -6.95 7.20 -16.00
CA LEU A 243 -8.12 6.98 -16.83
C LEU A 243 -9.05 8.19 -16.69
N SER A 244 -9.48 8.74 -17.82
CA SER A 244 -10.58 9.71 -17.90
C SER A 244 -11.79 9.04 -18.52
N PHE A 245 -12.97 9.39 -18.02
CA PHE A 245 -14.24 8.94 -18.57
C PHE A 245 -14.95 10.17 -19.15
N PRO A 246 -15.14 10.23 -20.47
CA PRO A 246 -15.53 11.47 -21.15
C PRO A 246 -16.97 11.92 -20.88
N ASP A 247 -17.81 11.12 -20.20
CA ASP A 247 -19.21 11.48 -19.98
C ASP A 247 -19.70 11.29 -18.53
N GLN A 248 -20.18 12.40 -17.94
CA GLN A 248 -20.85 12.42 -16.64
C GLN A 248 -22.25 11.79 -16.68
N GLU A 249 -22.87 11.70 -17.87
CA GLU A 249 -24.19 11.12 -18.13
C GLU A 249 -24.14 9.65 -18.61
N GLY A 250 -22.94 9.11 -18.86
CA GLY A 250 -22.70 7.68 -19.11
C GLY A 250 -23.07 7.14 -20.51
N THR A 251 -23.14 8.00 -21.53
CA THR A 251 -23.37 7.66 -22.94
C THR A 251 -22.20 6.95 -23.61
N SER A 252 -20.96 7.14 -23.11
CA SER A 252 -19.77 6.38 -23.54
C SER A 252 -19.01 5.81 -22.33
N LEU A 253 -18.65 4.52 -22.45
CA LEU A 253 -17.97 3.75 -21.39
C LEU A 253 -16.48 3.52 -21.69
N GLU A 254 -15.97 4.11 -22.76
CA GLU A 254 -14.60 3.93 -23.17
C GLU A 254 -13.69 4.82 -22.31
N ALA A 255 -12.95 4.17 -21.41
CA ALA A 255 -11.92 4.83 -20.63
C ALA A 255 -10.79 5.27 -21.56
N GLN A 256 -10.40 6.54 -21.47
CA GLN A 256 -9.25 7.08 -22.18
C GLN A 256 -8.06 7.17 -21.23
N VAL A 257 -6.92 6.65 -21.67
CA VAL A 257 -5.66 6.90 -20.95
C VAL A 257 -5.26 8.35 -21.23
N ILE A 258 -5.29 9.17 -20.19
CA ILE A 258 -4.85 10.55 -20.24
C ILE A 258 -3.56 10.71 -19.44
N LYS A 259 -2.74 11.69 -19.81
CA LYS A 259 -1.58 12.11 -19.04
C LYS A 259 -1.92 13.33 -18.22
N VAL A 260 -1.80 13.21 -16.90
CA VAL A 260 -2.04 14.31 -15.97
C VAL A 260 -0.71 14.85 -15.50
N HIS A 261 -0.51 16.15 -15.66
CA HIS A 261 0.69 16.86 -15.24
C HIS A 261 0.50 17.49 -13.86
N PHE A 262 1.56 17.52 -13.06
CA PHE A 262 1.59 18.11 -11.73
C PHE A 262 2.90 18.87 -11.54
N ASP A 263 2.84 20.00 -10.82
CA ASP A 263 4.03 20.77 -10.46
C ASP A 263 4.95 19.99 -9.50
N HIS A 264 4.34 19.10 -8.72
CA HIS A 264 5.03 18.17 -7.84
C HIS A 264 4.14 17.00 -7.43
N LEU A 265 4.74 15.86 -7.09
CA LEU A 265 4.00 14.63 -6.73
C LEU A 265 3.22 14.74 -5.41
N ALA A 266 3.46 15.79 -4.62
CA ALA A 266 2.63 16.09 -3.46
C ALA A 266 1.20 16.48 -3.83
N GLN A 267 0.89 16.78 -5.11
CA GLN A 267 -0.48 16.97 -5.59
C GLN A 267 -1.21 15.63 -5.81
N VAL A 268 -0.49 14.50 -5.78
CA VAL A 268 -1.03 13.14 -5.97
C VAL A 268 -1.03 12.35 -4.66
N TYR A 269 0.09 12.39 -3.93
CA TYR A 269 0.28 11.62 -2.71
C TYR A 269 0.20 12.54 -1.50
N HIS A 270 -1.03 12.79 -1.07
CA HIS A 270 -1.34 13.64 0.06
C HIS A 270 -2.63 13.23 0.72
N GLY A 271 -2.90 13.73 1.90
CA GLY A 271 -4.22 13.57 2.48
C GLY A 271 -4.30 14.17 3.86
N ARG A 272 -5.55 14.28 4.30
CA ARG A 272 -5.91 14.80 5.60
C ARG A 272 -7.09 14.01 6.09
N HIS A 273 -7.02 13.62 7.36
CA HIS A 273 -8.08 12.86 7.98
C HIS A 273 -9.00 13.73 8.82
N ALA A 274 -10.28 13.39 8.82
CA ALA A 274 -11.25 13.97 9.74
C ALA A 274 -10.86 13.66 11.19
N VAL A 275 -11.28 14.51 12.12
CA VAL A 275 -10.92 14.35 13.56
C VAL A 275 -11.34 13.00 14.11
N ILE A 276 -12.50 12.51 13.68
CA ILE A 276 -13.07 11.24 14.13
C ILE A 276 -12.47 10.01 13.43
N SER A 277 -11.64 10.22 12.40
CA SER A 277 -11.09 9.15 11.56
C SER A 277 -10.25 8.16 12.36
N ASN A 278 -10.35 6.88 12.00
CA ASN A 278 -9.51 5.83 12.57
C ASN A 278 -8.05 5.95 12.13
N HIS A 279 -7.73 6.67 11.04
CA HIS A 279 -6.35 7.00 10.68
C HIS A 279 -5.64 7.83 11.76
N ARG A 280 -6.37 8.73 12.41
CA ARG A 280 -5.85 9.52 13.54
C ARG A 280 -5.63 8.70 14.81
N LEU A 281 -5.97 7.41 14.78
CA LEU A 281 -5.68 6.42 15.82
C LEU A 281 -4.68 5.35 15.36
N GLY A 282 -4.25 5.38 14.10
CA GLY A 282 -3.47 4.32 13.46
C GLY A 282 -4.24 3.00 13.32
N LEU A 283 -5.57 3.07 13.22
CA LEU A 283 -6.51 1.94 13.21
C LEU A 283 -7.32 1.85 11.90
N ALA A 284 -6.78 2.43 10.84
CA ALA A 284 -7.31 2.34 9.49
C ALA A 284 -6.15 2.09 8.52
N LEU A 285 -6.49 1.62 7.32
CA LEU A 285 -5.59 1.43 6.21
C LEU A 285 -6.20 2.03 4.96
N ASP A 286 -5.43 2.86 4.25
CA ASP A 286 -5.75 3.24 2.88
C ASP A 286 -4.79 2.54 1.94
N LEU A 287 -5.31 1.65 1.11
CA LEU A 287 -4.52 0.89 0.14
C LEU A 287 -4.73 1.49 -1.25
N ASN A 288 -3.64 1.87 -1.92
CA ASN A 288 -3.70 2.49 -3.25
C ASN A 288 -4.58 3.74 -3.30
N ASP A 289 -4.51 4.57 -2.25
CA ASP A 289 -5.16 5.89 -2.25
C ASP A 289 -4.31 6.92 -3.02
N PHE A 290 -4.90 7.49 -4.07
CA PHE A 290 -4.29 8.51 -4.92
C PHE A 290 -5.24 9.68 -5.09
N ASN A 291 -4.72 10.90 -5.02
CA ASN A 291 -5.51 12.12 -5.13
C ASN A 291 -5.29 12.76 -6.50
N PHE A 292 -6.08 12.38 -7.50
CA PHE A 292 -5.98 12.96 -8.84
C PHE A 292 -6.95 14.15 -8.99
N SER A 293 -6.42 15.37 -8.94
CA SER A 293 -7.20 16.56 -9.29
C SER A 293 -7.53 16.56 -10.79
N GLY A 294 -8.78 16.87 -11.16
CA GLY A 294 -9.19 17.09 -12.56
C GLY A 294 -9.43 15.83 -13.40
N VAL A 295 -9.17 14.63 -12.88
CA VAL A 295 -9.67 13.40 -13.50
C VAL A 295 -11.15 13.28 -13.13
N VAL A 296 -12.03 13.66 -14.06
CA VAL A 296 -13.47 13.64 -13.86
C VAL A 296 -13.99 12.23 -14.11
N ASP A 297 -13.79 11.40 -13.10
CA ASP A 297 -14.77 10.41 -12.69
C ASP A 297 -14.78 10.54 -11.16
N GLY A 298 -15.75 11.33 -10.67
CA GLY A 298 -15.61 12.14 -9.45
C GLY A 298 -14.95 11.43 -8.25
N PRO A 299 -14.04 12.11 -7.52
CA PRO A 299 -13.43 11.55 -6.32
C PRO A 299 -14.48 11.16 -5.26
N PRO A 300 -14.25 10.09 -4.48
CA PRO A 300 -13.02 9.30 -4.39
C PRO A 300 -13.07 7.96 -5.17
N ASN A 301 -11.91 7.55 -5.70
CA ASN A 301 -11.52 6.27 -6.33
C ASN A 301 -12.36 5.04 -5.89
N PRO A 302 -12.58 4.01 -6.74
CA PRO A 302 -13.52 4.05 -7.85
C PRO A 302 -14.56 2.93 -7.67
N VAL A 303 -15.61 3.24 -6.94
CA VAL A 303 -16.94 2.93 -7.45
C VAL A 303 -17.53 4.26 -7.81
N SER A 304 -17.49 4.47 -9.11
CA SER A 304 -18.08 5.55 -9.85
C SER A 304 -19.48 5.90 -9.33
N ARG A 305 -19.87 7.17 -9.49
CA ARG A 305 -21.28 7.60 -9.56
C ARG A 305 -22.03 7.00 -10.75
N ALA A 306 -21.39 6.14 -11.55
CA ALA A 306 -21.96 5.45 -12.68
C ALA A 306 -23.31 4.86 -12.29
N LEU A 307 -24.34 5.32 -12.99
CA LEU A 307 -25.70 4.81 -12.88
C LEU A 307 -25.80 3.31 -13.20
N ARG A 308 -24.72 2.66 -13.69
CA ARG A 308 -24.71 1.27 -14.15
C ARG A 308 -23.47 0.49 -13.68
N GLN A 309 -23.71 -0.72 -13.19
CA GLN A 309 -22.73 -1.68 -12.69
C GLN A 309 -21.62 -2.05 -13.69
N TYR A 310 -21.82 -1.87 -15.00
CA TYR A 310 -20.86 -2.19 -16.05
C TYR A 310 -19.61 -1.29 -16.08
N ASN A 311 -19.72 -0.01 -15.70
CA ASN A 311 -18.59 0.94 -15.69
C ASN A 311 -17.56 0.56 -14.63
N ARG A 312 -18.03 -0.10 -13.56
CA ARG A 312 -17.21 -0.67 -12.50
C ARG A 312 -16.37 -1.85 -12.99
N GLU A 313 -16.91 -2.69 -13.86
CA GLU A 313 -16.19 -3.86 -14.39
C GLU A 313 -15.05 -3.47 -15.33
N ALA A 314 -15.20 -2.41 -16.13
CA ALA A 314 -14.12 -1.89 -16.98
C ALA A 314 -12.90 -1.42 -16.15
N MET A 315 -13.14 -0.83 -14.98
CA MET A 315 -12.07 -0.40 -14.08
C MET A 315 -11.38 -1.59 -13.38
N HIS A 316 -12.13 -2.63 -13.02
CA HIS A 316 -11.56 -3.88 -12.50
C HIS A 316 -10.75 -4.64 -13.57
N ARG A 317 -11.12 -4.55 -14.86
CA ARG A 317 -10.37 -5.15 -15.98
C ARG A 317 -9.05 -4.47 -16.27
N LEU A 318 -8.91 -3.19 -15.90
CA LEU A 318 -7.70 -2.42 -16.15
C LEU A 318 -6.70 -2.44 -14.99
N ASP A 319 -6.96 -3.14 -13.87
CA ASP A 319 -6.09 -3.33 -12.69
C ASP A 319 -5.39 -2.06 -12.14
N ALA A 320 -5.85 -0.90 -12.59
CA ALA A 320 -5.08 0.34 -12.68
C ALA A 320 -5.10 1.13 -11.38
N ARG A 321 -5.09 0.47 -10.21
CA ARG A 321 -5.07 0.99 -8.81
C ARG A 321 -6.28 0.62 -7.93
N GLN A 322 -7.11 -0.35 -8.31
CA GLN A 322 -8.20 -0.84 -7.44
C GLN A 322 -7.81 -2.09 -6.66
N LEU A 323 -8.44 -2.27 -5.48
CA LEU A 323 -8.37 -3.53 -4.75
C LEU A 323 -9.34 -4.54 -5.38
N PRO A 324 -8.88 -5.76 -5.72
CA PRO A 324 -9.77 -6.85 -6.10
C PRO A 324 -10.77 -7.21 -5.00
N SER A 325 -11.95 -7.72 -5.38
CA SER A 325 -13.03 -8.09 -4.47
C SER A 325 -12.59 -9.02 -3.33
N TRP A 326 -11.70 -9.98 -3.62
CA TRP A 326 -11.20 -10.93 -2.62
C TRP A 326 -10.41 -10.27 -1.49
N ILE A 327 -9.80 -9.10 -1.71
CA ILE A 327 -9.13 -8.34 -0.64
C ILE A 327 -10.16 -7.87 0.39
N TYR A 328 -11.30 -7.35 -0.07
CA TYR A 328 -12.39 -6.94 0.83
C TYR A 328 -12.95 -8.15 1.60
N THR A 329 -13.07 -9.31 0.96
CA THR A 329 -13.48 -10.56 1.63
C THR A 329 -12.54 -10.92 2.78
N VAL A 330 -11.22 -10.91 2.54
CA VAL A 330 -10.21 -11.26 3.54
C VAL A 330 -10.13 -10.20 4.65
N ALA A 331 -10.24 -8.92 4.31
CA ALA A 331 -10.34 -7.84 5.29
C ALA A 331 -11.57 -8.04 6.20
N LYS A 332 -12.69 -8.52 5.64
CA LYS A 332 -13.89 -8.83 6.44
C LYS A 332 -13.69 -10.01 7.38
N TRP A 333 -12.99 -11.06 6.94
CA TRP A 333 -12.61 -12.19 7.82
C TRP A 333 -11.75 -11.77 9.01
N LEU A 334 -10.90 -10.75 8.83
CA LEU A 334 -10.11 -10.16 9.90
C LEU A 334 -10.99 -9.39 10.91
N GLY A 335 -12.15 -8.90 10.45
CA GLY A 335 -13.10 -8.10 11.21
C GLY A 335 -13.03 -6.60 10.88
N CYS A 336 -12.36 -6.21 9.79
CA CYS A 336 -12.37 -4.83 9.32
C CYS A 336 -13.78 -4.44 8.87
N ARG A 337 -14.13 -3.19 9.12
CA ARG A 337 -15.27 -2.52 8.49
C ARG A 337 -14.84 -2.10 7.09
N LEU A 338 -15.68 -2.44 6.13
CA LEU A 338 -15.45 -2.12 4.72
C LEU A 338 -16.20 -0.83 4.33
N PRO A 339 -15.79 -0.15 3.26
CA PRO A 339 -16.46 1.05 2.75
C PRO A 339 -17.95 0.82 2.46
N GLN A 340 -18.29 -0.34 1.87
CA GLN A 340 -19.67 -0.71 1.51
C GLN A 340 -20.65 -0.74 2.69
N GLU A 341 -20.12 -0.75 3.93
CA GLU A 341 -20.91 -0.82 5.16
C GLU A 341 -21.22 0.56 5.75
N TRP A 342 -20.81 1.65 5.08
CA TRP A 342 -21.02 3.00 5.59
C TRP A 342 -22.35 3.56 5.12
N ASN A 343 -23.05 4.25 6.03
CA ASN A 343 -24.18 5.08 5.67
C ASN A 343 -23.65 6.34 5.00
N TYR A 344 -23.52 6.31 3.67
CA TYR A 344 -23.09 7.47 2.91
C TYR A 344 -24.24 8.47 2.78
N VAL A 345 -23.98 9.72 3.20
CA VAL A 345 -24.81 10.86 2.83
C VAL A 345 -24.14 11.48 1.60
N GLY A 346 -24.61 11.09 0.40
CA GLY A 346 -24.00 11.44 -0.89
C GLY A 346 -23.26 10.27 -1.56
N TYR A 347 -22.85 10.43 -2.80
CA TYR A 347 -22.30 9.35 -3.64
C TYR A 347 -20.76 9.20 -3.56
N HIS A 348 -20.16 9.37 -2.39
CA HIS A 348 -18.71 9.37 -2.24
C HIS A 348 -18.29 8.22 -1.32
N THR A 349 -17.94 7.08 -1.92
CA THR A 349 -17.47 5.89 -1.18
C THR A 349 -15.95 5.85 -1.19
N ASP A 350 -15.36 5.61 -0.03
CA ASP A 350 -13.91 5.63 0.20
C ASP A 350 -13.31 4.22 0.04
N TRP A 351 -13.21 3.74 -1.21
CA TRP A 351 -12.85 2.34 -1.52
C TRP A 351 -11.47 1.87 -1.07
N PRO A 352 -10.44 2.73 -1.02
CA PRO A 352 -9.14 2.38 -0.45
C PRO A 352 -9.18 2.03 1.04
N HIS A 353 -10.19 2.54 1.76
CA HIS A 353 -10.22 2.58 3.22
C HIS A 353 -10.72 1.27 3.84
N LEU A 354 -9.97 0.77 4.82
CA LEU A 354 -10.35 -0.32 5.71
C LEU A 354 -10.11 0.11 7.15
N ASP A 355 -11.05 -0.07 8.06
CA ASP A 355 -10.81 0.26 9.46
C ASP A 355 -11.40 -0.70 10.48
N VAL A 356 -11.12 -0.43 11.75
CA VAL A 356 -11.59 -1.23 12.88
C VAL A 356 -13.07 -1.01 13.23
N GLY A 357 -13.78 -0.14 12.52
CA GLY A 357 -15.14 0.29 12.87
C GLY A 357 -15.18 1.46 13.87
N THR A 358 -16.38 1.97 14.09
CA THR A 358 -16.65 3.08 15.02
C THR A 358 -17.66 2.76 16.11
N LYS A 359 -18.38 1.63 16.00
CA LYS A 359 -19.45 1.18 16.91
C LYS A 359 -19.37 -0.32 17.21
#